data_AF-A0A941YF14-F1
#
_entry.id   AF-A0A941YF14-F1
#
_cell.length_a   1.000
_cell.length_b   1.000
_cell.length_c   1.000
_cell.angle_alpha   90.00
_cell.angle_beta   90.00
_cell.angle_gamma   90.00
#
_symmetry.space_group_name_H-M   'P 1'
#
loop_
_entity.id
_entity.type
_entity.pdbx_description
1 polymer ?
#
loop_
_entity_poly.entity_id
_entity_poly.type
_entity_poly.pdbx_seq_one_letter_code
_entity_poly.pdbx_strand_id
1 'polypeptide(L)'
;MDFFNPDISSPTGSPQGMMEILIVPLIFSFFGVMMFIGAYRYEANYDKEAKWWKWCFAPLGVAILLGIQRVSFLRSFAYVETVLSRKALWSHYAALIIPILCTVGVALYKVRKKRQEERRVY
;
A
#
# COMPACT_ATOMS: atom_id res chain seq x y z
N MET A 1 22.62 -43.77 16.12
CA MET A 1 22.16 -43.15 14.86
C MET A 1 20.65 -43.32 14.87
N ASP A 2 19.97 -42.39 15.50
CA ASP A 2 18.51 -42.38 15.55
C ASP A 2 18.03 -41.23 14.69
N PHE A 3 16.98 -41.55 13.96
CA PHE A 3 16.50 -40.87 12.78
C PHE A 3 16.20 -39.40 13.06
N PHE A 4 16.66 -38.56 12.13
CA PHE A 4 16.08 -37.25 11.84
C PHE A 4 14.56 -37.37 11.95
N ASN A 5 13.99 -36.86 13.03
CA ASN A 5 12.58 -36.57 13.12
C ASN A 5 12.45 -35.18 12.50
N PRO A 6 12.06 -35.01 11.22
CA PRO A 6 11.65 -33.71 10.78
C PRO A 6 10.40 -33.42 11.61
N ASP A 7 10.54 -32.56 12.61
CA ASP A 7 9.43 -31.76 13.07
C ASP A 7 8.93 -31.03 11.84
N ILE A 8 7.99 -31.68 11.14
CA ILE A 8 7.05 -31.09 10.23
C ILE A 8 6.23 -30.20 11.15
N SER A 9 6.82 -29.04 11.45
CA SER A 9 6.08 -27.86 11.83
C SER A 9 5.09 -27.69 10.69
N SER A 10 3.89 -28.19 10.95
CA SER A 10 2.66 -27.80 10.29
C SER A 10 2.80 -26.35 9.82
N PRO A 11 2.43 -26.00 8.58
CA PRO A 11 2.37 -24.60 8.17
C PRO A 11 1.22 -23.95 8.95
N THR A 12 1.42 -23.71 10.24
CA THR A 12 0.48 -23.12 11.20
C THR A 12 0.50 -21.61 11.08
N GLY A 13 0.37 -21.12 9.85
CA GLY A 13 -0.32 -19.86 9.65
C GLY A 13 -1.79 -20.23 9.45
N SER A 14 -2.64 -19.98 10.45
CA SER A 14 -4.09 -19.98 10.21
C SER A 14 -4.38 -19.14 8.96
N PRO A 15 -5.34 -19.53 8.10
CA PRO A 15 -5.66 -18.77 6.90
C PRO A 15 -5.93 -17.32 7.31
N GLN A 16 -4.98 -16.44 6.97
CA GLN A 16 -5.07 -15.04 7.39
C GLN A 16 -6.35 -14.48 6.79
N GLY A 17 -7.21 -13.96 7.67
CA GLY A 17 -8.47 -13.39 7.24
C GLY A 17 -8.20 -12.29 6.21
N MET A 18 -9.07 -12.14 5.21
CA MET A 18 -8.95 -11.10 4.19
C MET A 18 -8.66 -9.71 4.79
N MET A 19 -9.26 -9.41 5.95
CA MET A 19 -9.03 -8.16 6.68
C MET A 19 -7.63 -8.04 7.29
N GLU A 20 -7.02 -9.12 7.78
CA GLU A 20 -5.68 -9.07 8.39
C GLU A 20 -4.59 -8.73 7.35
N ILE A 21 -4.78 -9.22 6.12
CA ILE A 21 -3.88 -8.93 4.99
C ILE A 21 -4.03 -7.47 4.54
N LEU A 22 -5.25 -6.95 4.56
CA LEU A 22 -5.60 -5.62 4.03
C LEU A 22 -5.39 -4.48 5.03
N ILE A 23 -5.62 -4.71 6.32
CA ILE A 23 -5.76 -3.63 7.30
C ILE A 23 -4.50 -2.80 7.43
N VAL A 24 -3.32 -3.44 7.48
CA VAL A 24 -2.05 -2.71 7.66
C VAL A 24 -1.72 -1.85 6.42
N PRO A 25 -1.69 -2.40 5.18
CA PRO A 25 -1.51 -1.58 3.98
C PRO A 25 -2.55 -0.46 3.83
N LEU A 26 -3.81 -0.73 4.20
CA LEU A 26 -4.88 0.27 4.15
C LEU A 26 -4.67 1.40 5.16
N ILE A 27 -4.25 1.10 6.39
CA ILE A 27 -3.96 2.12 7.42
C ILE A 27 -2.85 3.05 6.93
N PHE A 28 -1.74 2.50 6.43
CA PHE A 28 -0.65 3.32 5.90
C PHE A 28 -1.08 4.13 4.67
N SER A 29 -1.89 3.54 3.79
CA SER A 29 -2.47 4.27 2.64
C SER A 29 -3.35 5.43 3.10
N PHE A 30 -4.20 5.20 4.10
CA PHE A 30 -5.08 6.19 4.69
C PHE A 30 -4.28 7.35 5.29
N PHE A 31 -3.24 7.08 6.09
CA PHE A 31 -2.38 8.12 6.66
C PHE A 31 -1.68 8.95 5.57
N GLY A 32 -1.16 8.31 4.53
CA GLY A 32 -0.55 9.02 3.41
C GLY A 32 -1.51 9.95 2.68
N VAL A 33 -2.73 9.48 2.43
CA VAL A 33 -3.80 10.30 1.82
C VAL A 33 -4.23 11.43 2.75
N MET A 34 -4.36 11.18 4.06
CA MET A 34 -4.72 12.22 5.04
C MET A 34 -3.65 13.31 5.15
N MET A 35 -2.37 12.95 5.15
CA MET A 35 -1.28 13.93 5.09
C MET A 35 -1.38 14.76 3.81
N PHE A 36 -1.65 14.14 2.67
CA PHE A 36 -1.83 14.86 1.41
C PHE A 36 -3.03 15.82 1.44
N ILE A 37 -4.19 15.40 1.97
CA ILE A 37 -5.36 16.26 2.15
C ILE A 37 -5.04 17.43 3.08
N GLY A 38 -4.31 17.18 4.17
CA GLY A 38 -3.85 18.24 5.06
C GLY A 38 -2.95 19.25 4.34
N ALA A 39 -2.02 18.76 3.50
CA ALA A 39 -1.11 19.62 2.73
C ALA A 39 -1.88 20.45 1.71
N TYR A 40 -2.86 19.84 1.05
CA TYR A 40 -3.76 20.53 0.13
C TYR A 40 -4.56 21.63 0.83
N ARG A 41 -5.18 21.33 1.98
CA ARG A 41 -5.94 22.33 2.74
C ARG A 41 -5.05 23.46 3.26
N TYR A 42 -3.82 23.14 3.68
CA TYR A 42 -2.85 24.16 4.07
C TYR A 42 -2.48 25.07 2.89
N GLU A 43 -2.16 24.49 1.73
CA GLU A 43 -1.85 25.26 0.51
C GLU A 43 -3.01 26.17 0.09
N ALA A 44 -4.25 25.68 0.19
CA ALA A 44 -5.45 26.44 -0.15
C ALA A 44 -5.76 27.59 0.82
N ASN A 45 -5.40 27.46 2.11
CA ASN A 45 -5.69 28.47 3.13
C ASN A 45 -4.59 29.53 3.28
N TYR A 46 -3.33 29.19 2.97
CA TYR A 46 -2.18 30.04 3.26
C TYR A 46 -1.44 30.52 2.00
N ASP A 47 -1.89 30.16 0.79
CA ASP A 47 -1.27 30.47 -0.50
C ASP A 47 0.24 30.17 -0.56
N LYS A 48 0.69 29.20 0.25
CA LYS A 48 2.09 28.79 0.37
C LYS A 48 2.20 27.29 0.15
N GLU A 49 3.23 26.88 -0.57
CA GLU A 49 3.52 25.46 -0.77
C GLU A 49 3.83 24.78 0.58
N ALA A 50 3.10 23.71 0.89
CA ALA A 50 3.32 22.96 2.10
C ALA A 50 4.59 22.12 1.96
N LYS A 51 5.77 22.61 2.38
CA LYS A 51 7.06 21.87 2.27
C LYS A 51 6.99 20.41 2.73
N TRP A 52 6.10 20.14 3.68
CA TRP A 52 5.89 18.81 4.24
C TRP A 52 5.03 17.87 3.36
N TRP A 53 4.51 18.34 2.22
CA TRP A 53 3.70 17.54 1.30
C TRP A 53 4.43 16.27 0.84
N LYS A 54 5.75 16.33 0.65
CA LYS A 54 6.57 15.19 0.22
C LYS A 54 6.54 14.03 1.23
N TRP A 55 6.29 14.31 2.51
CA TRP A 55 6.21 13.29 3.54
C TRP A 55 4.97 12.40 3.39
N CYS A 56 3.98 12.76 2.56
CA CYS A 56 2.86 11.87 2.26
C CYS A 56 3.29 10.59 1.54
N PHE A 57 4.42 10.61 0.81
CA PHE A 57 4.93 9.44 0.11
C PHE A 57 5.59 8.42 1.03
N ALA A 58 6.04 8.82 2.23
CA ALA A 58 6.65 7.90 3.17
C ALA A 58 5.68 6.78 3.62
N PRO A 59 4.50 7.08 4.18
CA PRO A 59 3.53 6.03 4.54
C PRO A 59 2.96 5.30 3.31
N LEU A 60 2.79 5.98 2.16
CA LEU A 60 2.37 5.32 0.92
C LEU A 60 3.41 4.31 0.42
N GLY A 61 4.70 4.65 0.49
CA GLY A 61 5.79 3.75 0.14
C GLY A 61 5.83 2.52 1.04
N VAL A 62 5.65 2.70 2.35
CA VAL A 62 5.52 1.59 3.31
C VAL A 62 4.33 0.71 2.95
N ALA A 63 3.16 1.28 2.65
CA ALA A 63 2.00 0.51 2.23
C ALA A 63 2.26 -0.32 0.96
N ILE A 64 2.96 0.23 -0.03
CA ILE A 64 3.36 -0.49 -1.25
C ILE A 64 4.31 -1.64 -0.92
N LEU A 65 5.36 -1.40 -0.10
CA LEU A 65 6.32 -2.44 0.29
C LEU A 65 5.62 -3.60 1.01
N LEU A 66 4.71 -3.28 1.93
CA LEU A 66 3.89 -4.28 2.62
C LEU A 66 3.01 -5.04 1.62
N GLY A 67 2.37 -4.36 0.67
CA GLY A 67 1.61 -5.00 -0.40
C GLY A 67 2.46 -5.96 -1.26
N ILE A 68 3.69 -5.56 -1.62
CA ILE A 68 4.62 -6.39 -2.39
C ILE A 68 5.02 -7.63 -1.60
N GLN A 69 5.34 -7.49 -0.31
CA GLN A 69 5.67 -8.63 0.56
C GLN A 69 4.50 -9.62 0.61
N ARG A 70 3.26 -9.12 0.76
CA ARG A 70 2.05 -9.96 0.76
C ARG A 70 1.85 -10.69 -0.57
N VAL A 71 1.98 -9.99 -1.71
CA VAL A 71 1.86 -10.63 -3.04
C VAL A 71 2.99 -11.62 -3.32
N SER A 72 4.20 -11.36 -2.83
CA SER A 72 5.33 -12.29 -2.95
C SER A 72 5.11 -13.56 -2.14
N PHE A 73 4.54 -13.44 -0.93
CA PHE A 73 4.12 -14.57 -0.10
C PHE A 73 3.04 -15.42 -0.78
N LEU A 74 2.13 -14.78 -1.52
CA LEU A 74 1.14 -15.47 -2.34
C LEU A 74 1.76 -16.39 -3.40
N ARG A 75 2.89 -16.00 -4.03
CA ARG A 75 3.53 -16.85 -5.05
C ARG A 75 4.08 -18.16 -4.47
N SER A 76 4.57 -18.13 -3.24
CA SER A 76 5.06 -19.32 -2.54
C SER A 76 3.91 -20.19 -2.00
N PHE A 77 2.83 -19.58 -1.49
CA PHE A 77 1.69 -20.31 -0.92
C PHE A 77 0.67 -20.80 -1.96
N ALA A 78 0.43 -20.04 -3.03
CA ALA A 78 -0.49 -20.44 -4.10
C ALA A 78 -0.04 -21.72 -4.81
N TYR A 79 1.26 -22.05 -4.79
CA TYR A 79 1.77 -23.34 -5.27
C TYR A 79 1.29 -24.53 -4.41
N VAL A 80 0.92 -24.29 -3.15
CA VAL A 80 0.49 -25.29 -2.18
C VAL A 80 -1.04 -25.29 -2.01
N GLU A 81 -1.69 -24.14 -2.17
CA GLU A 81 -3.11 -23.92 -1.84
C GLU A 81 -4.02 -23.58 -3.03
N THR A 82 -3.70 -23.95 -4.28
CA THR A 82 -4.50 -23.64 -5.49
C THR A 82 -6.00 -23.98 -5.45
N VAL A 83 -6.52 -24.57 -4.36
CA VAL A 83 -7.92 -24.93 -4.16
C VAL A 83 -8.72 -23.95 -3.27
N LEU A 84 -8.13 -23.09 -2.40
CA LEU A 84 -8.87 -22.64 -1.19
C LEU A 84 -9.51 -21.23 -1.11
N SER A 85 -9.34 -20.29 -2.05
CA SER A 85 -10.42 -19.35 -2.45
C SER A 85 -9.90 -18.19 -3.30
N ARG A 86 -10.61 -17.89 -4.38
CA ARG A 86 -10.39 -16.67 -5.20
C ARG A 86 -10.40 -15.38 -4.35
N LYS A 87 -11.11 -15.37 -3.21
CA LYS A 87 -11.24 -14.19 -2.33
C LYS A 87 -9.91 -13.80 -1.65
N ALA A 88 -9.14 -14.77 -1.16
CA ALA A 88 -7.82 -14.51 -0.57
C ALA A 88 -6.84 -13.99 -1.63
N LEU A 89 -6.91 -14.48 -2.86
CA LEU A 89 -6.10 -13.97 -3.97
C LEU A 89 -6.38 -12.48 -4.24
N TRP A 90 -7.67 -12.11 -4.32
CA TRP A 90 -8.10 -10.72 -4.54
C TRP A 90 -7.65 -9.78 -3.41
N SER A 91 -7.66 -10.21 -2.15
CA SER A 91 -7.30 -9.36 -1.02
C SER A 91 -5.83 -8.94 -1.04
N HIS A 92 -4.93 -9.84 -1.43
CA HIS A 92 -3.51 -9.50 -1.57
C HIS A 92 -3.24 -8.57 -2.75
N TYR A 93 -3.93 -8.77 -3.88
CA TYR A 93 -3.84 -7.82 -4.99
C TYR A 93 -4.39 -6.45 -4.59
N ALA A 94 -5.52 -6.39 -3.89
CA ALA A 94 -6.09 -5.14 -3.39
C ALA A 94 -5.15 -4.43 -2.39
N ALA A 95 -4.46 -5.19 -1.53
CA ALA A 95 -3.46 -4.67 -0.60
C ALA A 95 -2.28 -3.97 -1.29
N LEU A 96 -2.01 -4.29 -2.56
CA LEU A 96 -0.97 -3.65 -3.38
C LEU A 96 -1.54 -2.55 -4.28
N ILE A 97 -2.66 -2.82 -4.97
CA ILE A 97 -3.26 -1.93 -5.97
C ILE A 97 -3.74 -0.63 -5.32
N ILE A 98 -4.38 -0.69 -4.15
CA ILE A 98 -4.93 0.49 -3.47
C ILE A 98 -3.81 1.52 -3.14
N PRO A 99 -2.72 1.14 -2.45
CA PRO A 99 -1.60 2.05 -2.21
C PRO A 99 -1.00 2.66 -3.48
N ILE A 100 -0.88 1.86 -4.56
CA ILE A 100 -0.37 2.33 -5.85
C ILE A 100 -1.30 3.40 -6.44
N LEU A 101 -2.61 3.14 -6.47
CA LEU A 101 -3.59 4.09 -6.98
C LEU A 101 -3.58 5.39 -6.16
N CYS A 102 -3.47 5.32 -4.82
CA CYS A 102 -3.31 6.50 -3.98
C CYS A 102 -2.05 7.29 -4.33
N THR A 103 -0.93 6.61 -4.50
CA THR A 103 0.37 7.24 -4.86
C THR A 103 0.30 7.93 -6.22
N VAL A 104 -0.25 7.25 -7.23
CA VAL A 104 -0.44 7.80 -8.57
C VAL A 104 -1.38 9.01 -8.54
N GLY A 105 -2.47 8.93 -7.76
CA GLY A 105 -3.41 10.04 -7.59
C GLY A 105 -2.74 11.30 -7.02
N VAL A 106 -1.94 11.13 -5.95
CA VAL A 106 -1.17 12.23 -5.34
C VAL A 106 -0.15 12.81 -6.32
N ALA A 107 0.58 11.96 -7.03
CA ALA A 107 1.59 12.40 -8.00
C ALA A 107 0.97 13.17 -9.17
N LEU A 108 -0.11 12.65 -9.77
CA LEU A 108 -0.82 13.30 -10.87
C LEU A 108 -1.39 14.65 -10.47
N TYR A 109 -1.93 14.76 -9.26
CA TYR A 109 -2.42 16.03 -8.75
C TYR A 109 -1.31 17.09 -8.71
N LYS A 110 -0.14 16.75 -8.16
CA LYS A 110 0.99 17.69 -8.09
C LYS A 110 1.52 18.09 -9.47
N VAL A 111 1.59 17.14 -10.42
CA VAL A 111 1.97 17.44 -11.81
C VAL A 111 0.96 18.41 -12.46
N ARG A 112 -0.34 18.20 -12.25
CA ARG A 112 -1.39 19.09 -12.76
C ARG A 112 -1.30 20.49 -12.15
N LYS A 113 -1.10 20.57 -10.83
CA LYS A 113 -0.96 21.85 -10.11
C LYS A 113 0.24 22.65 -10.63
N LYS A 114 1.41 22.01 -10.74
CA LYS A 114 2.63 22.65 -11.27
C LYS A 114 2.42 23.20 -12.68
N ARG A 115 1.78 22.45 -13.57
CA ARG A 115 1.45 22.93 -14.93
C ARG A 115 0.50 24.13 -14.94
N GLN A 116 -0.42 24.24 -13.98
CA GLN A 116 -1.30 25.40 -13.87
C GLN A 116 -0.55 26.63 -13.36
N GLU A 117 0.36 26.46 -12.40
CA GLU A 117 1.22 27.53 -11.91
C GLU A 117 2.12 28.06 -13.04
N GLU A 118 2.75 27.19 -13.83
CA GLU A 118 3.54 27.57 -15.01
C GLU A 118 2.71 28.35 -16.03
N ARG A 119 1.45 27.94 -16.29
CA ARG A 119 0.54 28.64 -17.22
C ARG A 119 0.04 30.00 -16.74
N ARG A 120 0.12 30.31 -15.44
CA ARG A 120 -0.32 31.60 -14.89
C ARG A 120 0.78 32.68 -14.95
N VAL A 121 2.02 32.28 -15.19
CA VAL A 121 3.18 33.18 -15.25
C VAL A 121 3.41 33.72 -16.68
N TYR A 122 2.86 33.05 -17.69
CA TYR A 122 2.85 33.47 -19.09
C TYR A 122 1.50 34.09 -19.46
#